data_AF-A0A433QRX0-F1
#
_entry.id   AF-A0A433QRX0-F1
#
_cell.length_a   1.000
_cell.length_b   1.000
_cell.length_c   1.000
_cell.angle_alpha   90.00
_cell.angle_beta   90.00
_cell.angle_gamma   90.00
#
_symmetry.space_group_name_H-M   'P 1'
#
loop_
_entity.id
_entity.type
_entity.pdbx_description
1 polymer ?
#
loop_
_entity_poly.entity_id
_entity_poly.type
_entity_poly.pdbx_seq_one_letter_code
_entity_poly.pdbx_strand_id
1 'polypeptide(L)'
;MDDPPPYPPDPPSPNPSSIPTLLHPGPLHQHGCIALSLAAHLPPQSATIQVLDIAPHALALADLNTRTLAPRLQNPVTFIQADIMLDPITNAIPRKACDLVVSNPPYVTNEEYAGLEPDVKEWEDQRALVAGEEGMAFHWRIARVVARTLLREGGGNGIGVPRLVMEIGGRHQMEGVTRVLKEEGFKRVEVWEDMAEGRDV
;
A
#
# COMPACT_ATOMS: atom_id res chain seq x y z
N MET A 1 -2.87 41.78 12.57
CA MET A 1 -2.11 40.56 12.26
C MET A 1 -2.41 39.65 13.42
N ASP A 2 -3.40 38.78 13.26
CA ASP A 2 -3.78 37.79 14.28
C ASP A 2 -2.94 36.55 14.03
N ASP A 3 -2.28 36.06 15.08
CA ASP A 3 -1.50 34.82 15.03
C ASP A 3 -2.41 33.63 14.68
N PRO A 4 -1.92 32.66 13.90
CA PRO A 4 -2.67 31.44 13.63
C PRO A 4 -2.94 30.69 14.95
N PRO A 5 -4.10 30.00 15.05
CA PRO A 5 -4.43 29.25 16.25
C PRO A 5 -3.36 28.17 16.52
N PRO A 6 -3.04 27.89 17.80
CA PRO A 6 -2.04 26.88 18.14
C PRO A 6 -2.45 25.52 17.59
N TYR A 7 -1.47 24.78 17.07
CA TYR A 7 -1.68 23.40 16.64
C TYR A 7 -2.24 22.56 17.79
N PRO A 8 -3.18 21.63 17.50
CA PRO A 8 -3.65 20.68 18.50
C PRO A 8 -2.47 19.87 19.04
N PRO A 9 -2.52 19.43 20.31
CA PRO A 9 -1.48 18.60 20.89
C PRO A 9 -1.30 17.31 20.08
N ASP A 10 -0.06 16.85 19.97
CA ASP A 10 0.26 15.60 19.31
C ASP A 10 -0.60 14.46 19.90
N PRO A 11 -1.11 13.55 19.05
CA PRO A 11 -1.84 12.39 19.53
C PRO A 11 -0.96 11.55 20.47
N PRO A 12 -1.57 10.85 21.45
CA PRO A 12 -0.82 10.01 22.36
C PRO A 12 0.03 8.99 21.59
N SER A 13 1.27 8.81 22.04
CA SER A 13 2.17 7.82 21.46
C SER A 13 1.53 6.43 21.47
N PRO A 14 1.58 5.68 20.35
CA PRO A 14 0.99 4.36 20.28
C PRO A 14 1.61 3.45 21.34
N ASN A 15 0.76 2.64 21.97
CA ASN A 15 1.16 1.66 22.98
C ASN A 15 2.19 0.68 22.37
N PRO A 16 3.39 0.51 22.94
CA PRO A 16 4.48 -0.30 22.37
C PRO A 16 4.15 -1.80 22.21
N SER A 17 2.99 -2.26 22.69
CA SER A 17 2.56 -3.66 22.61
C SER A 17 1.99 -4.10 21.26
N SER A 18 1.86 -3.21 20.28
CA SER A 18 1.46 -3.58 18.90
C SER A 18 2.25 -2.78 17.89
N ILE A 19 3.40 -3.34 17.50
CA ILE A 19 4.18 -2.89 16.36
C ILE A 19 3.27 -2.90 15.12
N PRO A 20 2.94 -1.75 14.48
CA PRO A 20 2.10 -1.72 13.31
C PRO A 20 2.71 -2.57 12.23
N THR A 21 1.96 -3.56 11.78
CA THR A 21 2.35 -4.35 10.62
C THR A 21 1.85 -3.66 9.36
N LEU A 22 2.78 -3.26 8.50
CA LEU A 22 2.50 -2.67 7.20
C LEU A 22 2.69 -3.68 6.09
N LEU A 23 1.65 -3.88 5.28
CA LEU A 23 1.73 -4.74 4.10
C LEU A 23 1.77 -3.90 2.82
N HIS A 24 2.73 -4.17 1.94
CA HIS A 24 2.76 -3.66 0.57
C HIS A 24 2.52 -4.76 -0.45
N PRO A 25 1.27 -4.91 -0.97
CA PRO A 25 0.96 -5.81 -2.07
C PRO A 25 1.07 -5.06 -3.40
N GLY A 26 1.90 -5.52 -4.32
CA GLY A 26 1.98 -4.97 -5.67
C GLY A 26 2.94 -5.78 -6.53
N PRO A 27 2.64 -6.07 -7.80
CA PRO A 27 3.60 -6.69 -8.69
C PRO A 27 4.62 -5.64 -9.15
N LEU A 28 5.90 -5.98 -9.00
CA LEU A 28 6.91 -5.81 -10.05
C LEU A 28 7.59 -4.46 -10.34
N HIS A 29 7.20 -3.29 -9.80
CA HIS A 29 7.98 -2.05 -10.07
C HIS A 29 8.46 -1.27 -8.85
N GLN A 30 8.04 -1.66 -7.65
CA GLN A 30 8.38 -0.92 -6.44
C GLN A 30 9.39 -1.67 -5.61
N HIS A 31 10.67 -1.59 -6.01
CA HIS A 31 11.91 -2.17 -5.48
C HIS A 31 12.12 -2.10 -3.95
N GLY A 32 11.11 -2.41 -3.15
CA GLY A 32 10.97 -2.04 -1.76
C GLY A 32 10.75 -0.55 -1.52
N CYS A 33 10.57 0.33 -2.52
CA CYS A 33 10.64 1.79 -2.32
C CYS A 33 9.72 2.33 -1.21
N ILE A 34 8.43 1.99 -1.25
CA ILE A 34 7.46 2.39 -0.21
C ILE A 34 7.85 1.77 1.13
N ALA A 35 8.08 0.46 1.16
CA ALA A 35 8.43 -0.28 2.38
C ALA A 35 9.71 0.21 3.06
N LEU A 36 10.75 0.48 2.28
CA LEU A 36 12.06 0.94 2.75
C LEU A 36 12.02 2.41 3.19
N SER A 37 11.24 3.25 2.49
CA SER A 37 10.97 4.62 2.93
C SER A 37 10.27 4.62 4.28
N LEU A 38 9.22 3.81 4.44
CA LEU A 38 8.53 3.66 5.71
C LEU A 38 9.46 3.10 6.79
N ALA A 39 10.29 2.11 6.46
CA ALA A 39 11.24 1.52 7.39
C ALA A 39 12.26 2.53 7.92
N ALA A 40 12.71 3.46 7.07
CA ALA A 40 13.69 4.48 7.40
C ALA A 40 13.10 5.67 8.16
N HIS A 41 11.84 6.03 7.88
CA HIS A 41 11.24 7.30 8.35
C HIS A 41 10.22 7.15 9.49
N LEU A 42 9.65 5.96 9.70
CA LEU A 42 8.83 5.71 10.89
C LEU A 42 9.71 5.72 12.15
N PRO A 43 9.16 6.09 13.32
CA PRO A 43 9.91 6.09 14.57
C PRO A 43 10.65 4.75 14.79
N PRO A 44 11.88 4.75 15.33
CA PRO A 44 12.65 3.53 15.46
C PRO A 44 11.96 2.45 16.27
N GLN A 45 11.99 1.21 15.78
CA GLN A 45 11.37 0.03 16.39
C GLN A 45 9.86 0.19 16.66
N SER A 46 9.21 1.11 15.96
CA SER A 46 7.78 1.33 16.12
C SER A 46 6.97 0.38 15.25
N ALA A 47 7.48 -0.07 14.09
CA ALA A 47 6.76 -0.85 13.09
C ALA A 47 7.54 -2.09 12.60
N THR A 48 6.81 -3.06 12.03
CA THR A 48 7.37 -4.22 11.33
C THR A 48 6.76 -4.21 9.94
N ILE A 49 7.60 -4.22 8.92
CA ILE A 49 7.14 -4.05 7.55
C ILE A 49 7.25 -5.38 6.83
N GLN A 50 6.14 -5.78 6.20
CA GLN A 50 6.04 -6.99 5.39
C GLN A 50 5.76 -6.58 3.94
N VAL A 51 6.58 -7.04 3.03
CA VAL A 51 6.41 -6.79 1.59
C VAL A 51 5.88 -8.05 0.95
N LEU A 52 4.80 -7.94 0.18
CA LEU A 52 4.20 -9.05 -0.56
C LEU A 52 4.29 -8.78 -2.05
N ASP A 53 4.87 -9.71 -2.78
CA ASP A 53 4.92 -9.68 -4.24
C ASP A 53 4.80 -11.12 -4.78
N ILE A 54 4.21 -11.25 -5.96
CA ILE A 54 4.12 -12.53 -6.68
C ILE A 54 5.46 -12.89 -7.34
N ALA A 55 6.25 -11.89 -7.71
CA ALA A 55 7.48 -12.02 -8.47
C ALA A 55 8.69 -12.27 -7.56
N PRO A 56 9.32 -13.47 -7.62
CA PRO A 56 10.46 -13.79 -6.75
C PRO A 56 11.68 -12.90 -7.02
N HIS A 57 11.87 -12.43 -8.25
CA HIS A 57 12.98 -11.54 -8.59
C HIS A 57 12.77 -10.11 -8.04
N ALA A 58 11.53 -9.61 -7.97
CA ALA A 58 11.22 -8.33 -7.35
C ALA A 58 11.53 -8.36 -5.85
N LEU A 59 11.17 -9.46 -5.17
CA LEU A 59 11.52 -9.68 -3.76
C LEU A 59 13.04 -9.77 -3.55
N ALA A 60 13.76 -10.48 -4.41
CA ALA A 60 15.22 -10.57 -4.33
C ALA A 60 15.90 -9.20 -4.48
N LEU A 61 15.38 -8.34 -5.36
CA LEU A 61 15.88 -6.99 -5.55
C LEU A 61 15.53 -6.07 -4.36
N ALA A 62 14.31 -6.17 -3.83
CA ALA A 62 13.92 -5.43 -2.62
C ALA A 62 14.75 -5.85 -1.39
N ASP A 63 15.08 -7.13 -1.26
CA ASP A 63 15.97 -7.66 -0.23
C ASP A 63 17.43 -7.18 -0.41
N LEU A 64 17.92 -7.09 -1.65
CA LEU A 64 19.21 -6.45 -1.94
C LEU A 64 19.22 -4.97 -1.53
N ASN A 65 18.16 -4.23 -1.84
CA ASN A 65 18.02 -2.82 -1.44
C ASN A 65 17.96 -2.68 0.09
N THR A 66 17.27 -3.60 0.76
CA THR A 66 17.20 -3.66 2.23
C THR A 66 18.60 -3.80 2.84
N ARG A 67 19.40 -4.75 2.35
CA ARG A 67 20.79 -4.93 2.81
C ARG A 67 21.64 -3.71 2.54
N THR A 68 21.52 -3.12 1.36
CA THR A 68 22.29 -1.94 0.94
C THR A 68 21.99 -0.73 1.83
N LEU A 69 20.72 -0.59 2.24
CA LEU A 69 20.23 0.54 3.05
C LEU A 69 20.21 0.24 4.54
N ALA A 70 20.64 -0.95 5.00
CA ALA A 70 20.52 -1.39 6.39
C ALA A 70 20.95 -0.34 7.44
N PRO A 71 22.05 0.44 7.26
CA PRO A 71 22.42 1.49 8.23
C PRO A 71 21.40 2.62 8.40
N ARG A 72 20.45 2.77 7.46
CA ARG A 72 19.43 3.82 7.44
C ARG A 72 18.06 3.33 7.92
N LEU A 73 17.84 2.01 7.98
CA LEU A 73 16.54 1.45 8.32
C LEU A 73 16.35 1.45 9.84
N GLN A 74 15.23 2.01 10.29
CA GLN A 74 14.88 2.13 11.72
C GLN A 74 13.92 1.02 12.17
N ASN A 75 13.33 0.30 11.22
CA ASN A 75 12.31 -0.72 11.43
C ASN A 75 12.62 -1.95 10.56
N PRO A 76 12.33 -3.18 11.05
CA PRO A 76 12.58 -4.40 10.31
C PRO A 76 11.67 -4.54 9.07
N VAL A 77 12.24 -5.08 8.00
CA VAL A 77 11.55 -5.39 6.74
C VAL A 77 11.68 -6.88 6.45
N THR A 78 10.58 -7.52 6.04
CA THR A 78 10.52 -8.93 5.67
C THR A 78 9.74 -9.10 4.36
N PHE A 79 9.98 -10.21 3.66
CA PHE A 79 9.49 -10.46 2.30
C PHE A 79 8.66 -11.74 2.25
N ILE A 80 7.51 -11.68 1.58
CA ILE A 80 6.56 -12.77 1.44
C ILE A 80 6.23 -12.93 -0.04
N GLN A 81 6.52 -14.11 -0.60
CA GLN A 81 6.11 -14.43 -1.96
C GLN A 81 4.68 -14.97 -1.96
N ALA A 82 3.75 -14.21 -2.52
CA ALA A 82 2.35 -14.62 -2.65
C ALA A 82 1.62 -13.78 -3.70
N ASP A 83 0.57 -14.36 -4.27
CA ASP A 83 -0.36 -13.65 -5.15
C ASP A 83 -1.56 -13.15 -4.34
N ILE A 84 -1.71 -11.83 -4.25
CA ILE A 84 -2.85 -11.19 -3.56
C ILE A 84 -4.20 -11.53 -4.20
N MET A 85 -4.20 -11.88 -5.49
CA MET A 85 -5.40 -12.26 -6.24
C MET A 85 -5.88 -13.67 -5.92
N LEU A 86 -5.03 -14.52 -5.33
CA LEU A 86 -5.38 -15.90 -5.01
C LEU A 86 -5.85 -16.05 -3.56
N ASP A 87 -6.76 -17.01 -3.37
CA ASP A 87 -7.25 -17.44 -2.06
C ASP A 87 -6.74 -18.84 -1.69
N PRO A 88 -6.56 -19.12 -0.38
CA PRO A 88 -6.66 -18.16 0.71
C PRO A 88 -5.33 -17.42 0.91
N ILE A 89 -5.35 -16.09 0.92
CA ILE A 89 -4.19 -15.26 1.27
C ILE A 89 -3.64 -15.57 2.68
N THR A 90 -4.45 -16.20 3.52
CA THR A 90 -4.08 -16.60 4.88
C THR A 90 -3.00 -17.68 4.95
N ASN A 91 -2.74 -18.37 3.84
CA ASN A 91 -1.58 -19.27 3.73
C ASN A 91 -0.26 -18.49 3.76
N ALA A 92 -0.27 -17.23 3.31
CA ALA A 92 0.91 -16.36 3.28
C ALA A 92 0.94 -15.39 4.46
N ILE A 93 -0.21 -14.80 4.82
CA ILE A 93 -0.31 -13.78 5.87
C ILE A 93 -1.35 -14.19 6.92
N PRO A 94 -1.00 -14.32 8.20
CA PRO A 94 -1.97 -14.67 9.23
C PRO A 94 -3.18 -13.72 9.25
N ARG A 95 -4.35 -14.26 9.59
CA ARG A 95 -5.56 -13.44 9.75
C ARG A 95 -5.35 -12.39 10.84
N LYS A 96 -5.89 -11.19 10.66
CA LYS A 96 -5.76 -10.08 11.63
C LYS A 96 -4.29 -9.80 11.97
N ALA A 97 -3.41 -9.81 10.98
CA ALA A 97 -1.98 -9.53 11.18
C ALA A 97 -1.62 -8.06 11.00
N CYS A 98 -2.45 -7.26 10.32
CA CYS A 98 -2.08 -5.92 9.87
C CYS A 98 -2.86 -4.81 10.58
N ASP A 99 -2.15 -3.71 10.82
CA ASP A 99 -2.71 -2.46 11.36
C ASP A 99 -2.97 -1.45 10.22
N LEU A 100 -2.07 -1.43 9.24
CA LEU A 100 -2.11 -0.59 8.04
C LEU A 100 -1.68 -1.43 6.81
N VAL A 101 -2.34 -1.22 5.69
CA VAL A 101 -1.92 -1.76 4.38
C VAL A 101 -1.68 -0.59 3.44
N VAL A 102 -0.55 -0.57 2.75
CA VAL A 102 -0.20 0.47 1.78
C VAL A 102 0.14 -0.19 0.46
N SER A 103 -0.65 0.04 -0.57
CA SER A 103 -0.42 -0.52 -1.89
C SER A 103 -0.26 0.59 -2.92
N ASN A 104 0.55 0.34 -3.93
CA ASN A 104 0.34 0.99 -5.21
C ASN A 104 0.25 -0.19 -6.19
N PRO A 105 -0.99 -0.63 -6.47
CA PRO A 105 -1.24 -1.78 -7.30
C PRO A 105 -1.18 -1.40 -8.78
N PRO A 106 -1.16 -2.39 -9.70
CA PRO A 106 -1.39 -2.13 -11.11
C PRO A 106 -2.74 -1.46 -11.30
N TYR A 107 -2.78 -0.40 -12.10
CA TYR A 107 -3.99 0.41 -12.32
C TYR A 107 -4.22 0.75 -13.79
N VAL A 108 -3.32 0.37 -14.70
CA VAL A 108 -3.40 0.72 -16.12
C VAL A 108 -4.45 -0.17 -16.79
N THR A 109 -5.37 0.44 -17.54
CA THR A 109 -6.33 -0.30 -18.36
C THR A 109 -5.66 -0.95 -19.57
N ASN A 110 -6.31 -1.94 -20.19
CA ASN A 110 -5.81 -2.48 -21.48
C ASN A 110 -5.73 -1.41 -22.58
N GLU A 111 -6.65 -0.44 -22.57
CA GLU A 111 -6.67 0.66 -23.54
C GLU A 111 -5.51 1.63 -23.32
N GLU A 112 -5.30 2.07 -22.08
CA GLU A 112 -4.15 2.91 -21.73
C GLU A 112 -2.83 2.21 -22.01
N TYR A 113 -2.74 0.91 -21.68
CA TYR A 113 -1.56 0.11 -21.99
C TYR A 113 -1.28 0.08 -23.49
N ALA A 114 -2.30 -0.04 -24.33
CA ALA A 114 -2.14 0.04 -25.78
C ALA A 114 -1.64 1.42 -26.26
N GLY A 115 -1.88 2.49 -25.50
CA GLY A 115 -1.39 3.85 -25.75
C GLY A 115 -0.02 4.18 -25.17
N LEU A 116 0.56 3.33 -24.31
CA LEU A 116 1.87 3.61 -23.68
C LEU A 116 3.02 3.72 -24.70
N GLU A 117 4.04 4.50 -24.33
CA GLU A 117 5.29 4.61 -25.08
C GLU A 117 5.92 3.23 -25.33
N PRO A 118 6.53 2.99 -26.50
CA PRO A 118 7.16 1.71 -26.82
C PRO A 118 8.15 1.24 -25.74
N ASP A 119 8.96 2.16 -25.20
CA ASP A 119 9.93 1.84 -24.17
C ASP A 119 9.27 1.26 -22.90
N VAL A 120 8.11 1.79 -22.47
CA VAL A 120 7.41 1.25 -21.30
C VAL A 120 6.90 -0.17 -21.59
N LYS A 121 6.34 -0.40 -22.78
CA LYS A 121 5.86 -1.73 -23.19
C LYS A 121 6.99 -2.76 -23.36
N GLU A 122 8.19 -2.31 -23.72
CA GLU A 122 9.34 -3.17 -23.98
C GLU A 122 10.15 -3.50 -22.72
N TRP A 123 10.18 -2.60 -21.73
CA TRP A 123 11.03 -2.73 -20.55
C TRP A 123 10.29 -3.05 -19.26
N GLU A 124 8.99 -2.74 -19.16
CA GLU A 124 8.21 -2.98 -17.95
C GLU A 124 7.35 -4.27 -18.07
N ASP A 125 7.24 -5.02 -16.97
CA ASP A 125 6.41 -6.24 -16.95
C ASP A 125 4.93 -5.83 -17.01
N GLN A 126 4.22 -6.27 -18.06
CA GLN A 126 2.81 -5.97 -18.25
C GLN A 126 1.95 -6.29 -17.01
N ARG A 127 2.28 -7.34 -16.24
CA ARG A 127 1.52 -7.75 -15.04
C ARG A 127 1.61 -6.75 -13.89
N ALA A 128 2.62 -5.88 -13.93
CA ALA A 128 2.85 -4.82 -12.97
C ALA A 128 2.07 -3.54 -13.29
N LEU A 129 1.65 -3.41 -14.54
CA LEU A 129 0.97 -2.22 -15.06
C LEU A 129 -0.52 -2.48 -15.23
N VAL A 130 -0.86 -3.55 -15.93
CA VAL A 130 -2.22 -3.79 -16.40
C VAL A 130 -3.08 -4.41 -15.33
N ALA A 131 -4.21 -3.77 -15.05
CA ALA A 131 -5.29 -4.31 -14.24
C ALA A 131 -6.56 -4.50 -15.07
N GLY A 132 -7.29 -5.59 -14.78
CA GLY A 132 -8.64 -5.80 -15.31
C GLY A 132 -9.65 -4.82 -14.70
N GLU A 133 -10.92 -4.95 -15.08
CA GLU A 133 -12.03 -4.18 -14.50
C GLU A 133 -11.79 -2.66 -14.56
N GLU A 134 -11.51 -2.14 -15.77
CA GLU A 134 -11.19 -0.70 -15.97
C GLU A 134 -10.02 -0.22 -15.08
N GLY A 135 -9.03 -1.10 -14.88
CA GLY A 135 -7.84 -0.80 -14.09
C GLY A 135 -8.04 -0.94 -12.57
N MET A 136 -9.23 -1.36 -12.11
CA MET A 136 -9.57 -1.39 -10.68
C MET A 136 -9.57 -2.78 -10.05
N ALA A 137 -9.29 -3.85 -10.81
CA ALA A 137 -9.38 -5.22 -10.30
C ALA A 137 -8.56 -5.47 -9.03
N PHE A 138 -7.35 -4.90 -8.95
CA PHE A 138 -6.50 -5.03 -7.77
C PHE A 138 -7.02 -4.21 -6.59
N HIS A 139 -7.49 -2.97 -6.79
CA HIS A 139 -8.08 -2.17 -5.71
C HIS A 139 -9.27 -2.88 -5.06
N TRP A 140 -10.14 -3.48 -5.88
CA TRP A 140 -11.29 -4.22 -5.38
C TRP A 140 -10.87 -5.45 -4.57
N ARG A 141 -9.91 -6.21 -5.09
CA ARG A 141 -9.38 -7.39 -4.40
C ARG A 141 -8.72 -7.02 -3.08
N ILE A 142 -7.85 -6.00 -3.09
CA ILE A 142 -7.13 -5.53 -1.90
C ILE A 142 -8.13 -5.04 -0.86
N ALA A 143 -9.09 -4.17 -1.23
CA ALA A 143 -10.12 -3.68 -0.32
C ALA A 143 -10.84 -4.84 0.40
N ARG A 144 -11.27 -5.86 -0.36
CA ARG A 144 -11.97 -7.03 0.18
C ARG A 144 -11.09 -7.87 1.10
N VAL A 145 -9.86 -8.19 0.68
CA VAL A 145 -8.91 -9.00 1.46
C VAL A 145 -8.53 -8.29 2.76
N VAL A 146 -8.25 -6.99 2.67
CA VAL A 146 -7.84 -6.17 3.80
C VAL A 146 -8.98 -6.06 4.82
N ALA A 147 -10.18 -5.68 4.37
CA ALA A 147 -11.34 -5.51 5.25
C ALA A 147 -11.75 -6.80 5.97
N ARG A 148 -11.77 -7.94 5.25
CA ARG A 148 -12.35 -9.19 5.78
C ARG A 148 -11.35 -10.09 6.50
N THR A 149 -10.07 -9.98 6.16
CA THR A 149 -9.07 -11.00 6.53
C THR A 149 -7.86 -10.41 7.25
N LEU A 150 -7.22 -9.39 6.69
CA LEU A 150 -5.89 -8.96 7.15
C LEU A 150 -5.93 -7.97 8.32
N LEU A 151 -6.94 -7.11 8.36
CA LEU A 151 -7.03 -6.06 9.37
C LEU A 151 -7.37 -6.60 10.76
N ARG A 152 -6.59 -6.20 11.76
CA ARG A 152 -6.88 -6.47 13.19
C ARG A 152 -8.23 -5.88 13.60
N GLU A 153 -8.98 -6.57 14.45
CA GLU A 153 -10.12 -5.93 15.11
C GLU A 153 -9.59 -4.84 16.05
N GLY A 154 -10.15 -3.63 15.94
CA GLY A 154 -9.70 -2.49 16.74
C GLY A 154 -8.39 -1.81 16.31
N GLY A 155 -7.69 -2.32 15.29
CA GLY A 155 -6.50 -1.66 14.74
C GLY A 155 -6.85 -0.28 14.19
N GLY A 156 -6.11 0.76 14.60
CA GLY A 156 -6.39 2.16 14.26
C GLY A 156 -7.50 2.84 15.07
N ASN A 157 -8.20 2.14 15.97
CA ASN A 157 -9.21 2.76 16.83
C ASN A 157 -8.54 3.68 17.86
N GLY A 158 -8.37 4.96 17.49
CA GLY A 158 -7.91 6.03 18.37
C GLY A 158 -6.64 6.75 17.93
N ILE A 159 -5.95 6.29 16.88
CA ILE A 159 -4.64 6.85 16.47
C ILE A 159 -4.77 7.80 15.26
N GLY A 160 -5.95 7.89 14.62
CA GLY A 160 -6.19 8.83 13.51
C GLY A 160 -5.46 8.49 12.21
N VAL A 161 -4.80 7.32 12.14
CA VAL A 161 -4.09 6.83 10.94
C VAL A 161 -5.02 5.97 10.07
N PRO A 162 -4.85 6.00 8.73
CA PRO A 162 -5.62 5.15 7.83
C PRO A 162 -5.30 3.66 8.06
N ARG A 163 -6.23 2.79 7.63
CA ARG A 163 -6.06 1.33 7.69
C ARG A 163 -5.67 0.72 6.34
N LEU A 164 -5.98 1.43 5.28
CA LEU A 164 -5.67 1.09 3.90
C LEU A 164 -5.36 2.39 3.16
N VAL A 165 -4.23 2.42 2.47
CA VAL A 165 -3.83 3.48 1.54
C VAL A 165 -3.50 2.80 0.21
N MET A 166 -4.05 3.28 -0.89
CA MET A 166 -3.83 2.72 -2.21
C MET A 166 -3.68 3.83 -3.22
N GLU A 167 -2.60 3.83 -4.00
CA GLU A 167 -2.51 4.69 -5.19
C GLU A 167 -3.56 4.28 -6.24
N ILE A 168 -4.06 5.25 -6.99
CA ILE A 168 -4.99 5.08 -8.10
C ILE A 168 -4.41 5.68 -9.38
N GLY A 169 -4.78 5.15 -10.54
CA GLY A 169 -4.27 5.59 -11.85
C GLY A 169 -4.83 6.92 -12.34
N GLY A 170 -5.83 7.49 -11.66
CA GLY A 170 -6.36 8.82 -11.93
C GLY A 170 -7.84 9.01 -11.57
N ARG A 171 -8.37 10.20 -11.87
CA ARG A 171 -9.72 10.65 -11.50
C ARG A 171 -10.84 9.68 -11.90
N HIS A 172 -10.69 9.00 -13.02
CA HIS A 172 -11.70 8.08 -13.54
C HIS A 172 -11.91 6.86 -12.64
N GLN A 173 -10.94 6.50 -11.79
CA GLN A 173 -11.02 5.36 -10.88
C GLN A 173 -11.55 5.75 -9.49
N MET A 174 -11.53 7.05 -9.13
CA MET A 174 -11.87 7.52 -7.78
C MET A 174 -13.24 7.04 -7.30
N GLU A 175 -14.26 7.15 -8.15
CA GLU A 175 -15.63 6.77 -7.78
C GLU A 175 -15.75 5.27 -7.56
N GLY A 176 -15.20 4.45 -8.46
CA GLY A 176 -15.23 2.99 -8.38
C GLY A 176 -14.48 2.47 -7.16
N VAL A 177 -13.26 2.97 -6.92
CA VAL A 177 -12.45 2.58 -5.75
C VAL A 177 -13.11 3.03 -4.44
N THR A 178 -13.60 4.26 -4.38
CA THR A 178 -14.29 4.79 -3.19
C THR A 178 -15.55 3.99 -2.87
N ARG A 179 -16.34 3.63 -3.90
CA ARG A 179 -17.54 2.81 -3.74
C ARG A 179 -17.20 1.46 -3.12
N VAL A 180 -16.22 0.75 -3.67
CA VAL A 180 -15.84 -0.57 -3.17
C VAL A 180 -15.28 -0.52 -1.75
N LEU A 181 -14.49 0.52 -1.40
CA LEU A 181 -14.07 0.72 -0.02
C LEU A 181 -15.26 0.88 0.94
N LYS A 182 -16.27 1.68 0.57
CA LYS A 182 -17.47 1.85 1.39
C LYS A 182 -18.28 0.55 1.52
N GLU A 183 -18.43 -0.20 0.43
CA GLU A 183 -19.13 -1.49 0.42
C GLU A 183 -18.43 -2.55 1.29
N GLU A 184 -17.10 -2.55 1.32
CA GLU A 184 -16.30 -3.41 2.20
C GLU A 184 -16.26 -2.92 3.66
N GLY A 185 -16.92 -1.80 3.98
CA GLY A 185 -17.15 -1.32 5.34
C GLY A 185 -16.12 -0.31 5.86
N PHE A 186 -15.29 0.26 4.98
CA PHE A 186 -14.42 1.38 5.36
C PHE A 186 -15.27 2.65 5.62
N LYS A 187 -15.16 3.22 6.83
CA LYS A 187 -16.05 4.31 7.29
C LYS A 187 -15.61 5.71 6.88
N ARG A 188 -14.29 5.94 6.83
CA ARG A 188 -13.67 7.21 6.42
C ARG A 188 -12.84 6.93 5.18
N VAL A 189 -13.38 7.33 4.03
CA VAL A 189 -12.71 7.21 2.73
C VAL A 189 -12.47 8.61 2.22
N GLU A 190 -11.20 8.91 1.99
CA GLU A 190 -10.69 10.19 1.51
C GLU A 190 -9.83 9.89 0.29
N VAL A 191 -9.81 10.81 -0.68
CA VAL A 191 -8.92 10.75 -1.85
C VAL A 191 -8.08 12.02 -1.83
N TRP A 192 -6.79 11.91 -2.05
CA TRP A 192 -5.86 13.03 -2.00
C TRP A 192 -5.23 13.25 -3.37
N GLU A 193 -5.04 14.51 -3.75
CA GLU A 193 -4.36 14.83 -5.00
C GLU A 193 -2.84 14.78 -4.78
N ASP A 194 -2.08 14.33 -5.77
CA ASP A 194 -0.63 14.42 -5.75
C ASP A 194 -0.16 15.88 -5.88
N MET A 195 1.14 16.09 -5.60
CA MET A 195 1.76 17.41 -5.68
C MET A 195 1.97 17.90 -7.12
N ALA A 196 1.77 17.05 -8.13
CA ALA A 196 2.01 17.32 -9.53
C ALA A 196 0.70 17.72 -10.21
N GLU A 197 0.07 18.81 -9.76
CA GLU A 197 -1.10 19.47 -10.37
C GLU A 197 -1.95 18.55 -11.29
N GLY A 198 -2.57 17.50 -10.72
CA GLY A 198 -3.66 16.77 -11.41
C GLY A 198 -3.55 15.25 -11.56
N ARG A 199 -2.67 14.53 -10.85
CA ARG A 199 -2.80 13.08 -10.67
C ARG A 199 -3.10 12.76 -9.21
N ASP A 200 -4.02 11.86 -8.93
CA ASP A 200 -4.54 11.63 -7.57
C ASP A 200 -3.91 10.36 -6.96
N VAL A 201 -3.62 10.37 -5.64
CA VAL A 201 -3.06 9.25 -4.86
C VAL A 201 -4.09 8.70 -3.88
#